data_AF-A0A6I9W709-F1
#
_entry.id   AF-A0A6I9W709-F1
#
_cell.length_a   1.000
_cell.length_b   1.000
_cell.length_c   1.000
_cell.angle_alpha   90.00
_cell.angle_beta   90.00
_cell.angle_gamma   90.00
#
_symmetry.space_group_name_H-M   'P 1'
#
loop_
_entity.id
_entity.type
_entity.pdbx_description
1 polymer ?
#
loop_
_entity_poly.entity_id
_entity_poly.type
_entity_poly.pdbx_seq_one_letter_code
_entity_poly.pdbx_strand_id
1 'polypeptide(L)'
;MRMSVLNLLPALSRLSMHAGIRNISACTNPLYFKVSSVLLKQSRQLKPISEIEVPSKLIEEREQRLRKLPSISEEEAESRILLQKDWNKYKTQQHLAIIQTIDSILHSQQRALDELRAESEELYQQAIQIDFDFIPYTTKGPLKTPPIENYDCPDGEYTNITRKFDGEE
;
A
#
# COMPACT_ATOMS: atom_id res chain seq x y z
N MET A 1 -37.16 44.36 -39.39
CA MET A 1 -38.52 44.01 -39.84
C MET A 1 -38.39 43.10 -41.06
N ARG A 2 -38.95 41.88 -41.01
CA ARG A 2 -39.27 40.90 -42.10
C ARG A 2 -38.09 40.13 -42.77
N MET A 3 -37.97 38.81 -42.53
CA MET A 3 -38.48 37.63 -43.30
C MET A 3 -37.64 37.33 -44.57
N SER A 4 -37.32 36.13 -45.05
CA SER A 4 -37.36 34.71 -44.62
C SER A 4 -36.61 33.88 -45.70
N VAL A 5 -35.97 32.76 -45.31
CA VAL A 5 -35.52 31.51 -46.00
C VAL A 5 -35.18 31.40 -47.50
N LEU A 6 -34.13 30.59 -47.82
CA LEU A 6 -34.09 29.41 -48.74
C LEU A 6 -32.63 28.85 -48.77
N ASN A 7 -32.30 27.77 -48.03
CA ASN A 7 -32.16 26.37 -48.47
C ASN A 7 -31.26 26.08 -49.70
N LEU A 8 -30.08 25.49 -49.46
CA LEU A 8 -29.51 24.41 -50.29
C LEU A 8 -28.81 23.37 -49.39
N LEU A 9 -29.25 22.12 -49.51
CA LEU A 9 -28.95 20.95 -48.68
C LEU A 9 -27.53 20.37 -48.90
N PRO A 10 -26.95 19.65 -47.91
CA PRO A 10 -25.81 18.77 -48.12
C PRO A 10 -26.24 17.36 -48.60
N ALA A 11 -25.40 16.77 -49.46
CA ALA A 11 -25.59 15.44 -50.03
C ALA A 11 -25.27 14.32 -49.04
N LEU A 12 -26.32 13.55 -48.71
CA LEU A 12 -26.37 12.09 -48.62
C LEU A 12 -25.13 11.31 -48.11
N SER A 13 -25.22 10.84 -46.86
CA SER A 13 -24.90 9.43 -46.56
C SER A 13 -26.08 8.80 -45.80
N ARG A 14 -26.91 8.08 -46.57
CA ARG A 14 -28.02 7.28 -46.08
C ARG A 14 -27.47 6.00 -45.46
N LEU A 15 -27.54 5.88 -44.13
CA LEU A 15 -27.56 4.58 -43.47
C LEU A 15 -29.01 4.19 -43.19
N SER A 16 -29.38 3.08 -43.82
CA SER A 16 -30.63 2.33 -43.75
C SER A 16 -31.35 2.44 -42.41
N MET A 17 -32.59 2.93 -42.46
CA MET A 17 -33.57 2.85 -41.40
C MET A 17 -34.21 1.45 -41.43
N HIS A 18 -33.72 0.53 -40.61
CA HIS A 18 -34.62 -0.47 -40.03
C HIS A 18 -35.37 0.22 -38.89
N ALA A 19 -36.70 0.18 -38.99
CA ALA A 19 -37.61 0.77 -38.03
C ALA A 19 -37.50 0.05 -36.68
N GLY A 20 -36.72 0.64 -35.79
CA GLY A 20 -36.70 0.34 -34.37
C GLY A 20 -36.47 1.66 -33.66
N ILE A 21 -37.45 2.08 -32.86
CA ILE A 21 -37.46 3.31 -32.09
C ILE A 21 -36.12 3.44 -31.34
N ARG A 22 -35.24 4.32 -31.82
CA ARG A 22 -34.01 4.67 -31.11
C ARG A 22 -34.36 5.65 -30.01
N ASN A 23 -34.92 5.10 -28.93
CA ASN A 23 -34.89 5.74 -27.62
C ASN A 23 -33.42 5.73 -27.18
N ILE A 24 -32.62 6.69 -27.67
CA ILE A 24 -31.46 7.12 -26.90
C ILE A 24 -32.07 7.90 -25.73
N SER A 25 -32.58 7.15 -24.75
CA SER A 25 -32.77 7.66 -23.41
C SER A 25 -31.36 8.01 -22.96
N ALA A 26 -30.94 9.24 -23.20
CA ALA A 26 -29.94 9.82 -22.33
C ALA A 26 -30.57 9.69 -20.95
N CYS A 27 -30.09 8.74 -20.16
CA CYS A 27 -30.43 8.60 -18.75
C CYS A 27 -29.84 9.79 -17.99
N THR A 28 -30.15 11.02 -18.41
CA THR A 28 -29.96 12.28 -17.70
C THR A 28 -31.05 12.45 -16.65
N ASN A 29 -31.51 11.35 -16.07
CA ASN A 29 -32.34 11.38 -14.89
C ASN A 29 -31.38 11.59 -13.70
N PRO A 30 -31.48 12.69 -12.91
CA PRO A 30 -30.54 12.98 -11.82
C PRO A 30 -30.42 11.83 -10.81
N LEU A 31 -31.43 10.97 -10.74
CA LEU A 31 -31.44 9.78 -9.90
C LEU A 31 -30.42 8.71 -10.36
N TYR A 32 -30.20 8.55 -11.66
CA TYR A 32 -29.22 7.58 -12.19
C TYR A 32 -27.78 8.02 -11.90
N PHE A 33 -27.49 9.32 -12.04
CA PHE A 33 -26.21 9.90 -11.65
C PHE A 33 -25.98 9.78 -10.13
N LYS A 34 -27.03 9.97 -9.32
CA LYS A 34 -26.96 9.81 -7.87
C LYS A 34 -26.60 8.36 -7.50
N VAL A 35 -27.28 7.36 -8.09
CA VAL A 35 -27.00 5.94 -7.84
C VAL A 35 -25.57 5.57 -8.29
N SER A 36 -25.16 5.99 -9.49
CA SER A 36 -23.78 5.78 -9.96
C SER A 36 -22.75 6.42 -9.01
N SER A 37 -23.00 7.64 -8.52
CA SER A 37 -22.11 8.31 -7.57
C SER A 37 -22.06 7.63 -6.21
N VAL A 38 -23.13 6.98 -5.76
CA VAL A 38 -23.19 6.24 -4.49
C VAL A 38 -22.41 4.93 -4.60
N LEU A 39 -22.63 4.16 -5.67
CA LEU A 39 -21.89 2.92 -5.93
C LEU A 39 -20.40 3.17 -6.10
N LEU A 40 -20.02 4.23 -6.83
CA LEU A 40 -18.61 4.64 -7.01
C LEU A 40 -17.97 5.14 -5.71
N LYS A 41 -18.76 5.67 -4.77
CA LYS A 41 -18.27 6.06 -3.43
C LYS A 41 -18.09 4.85 -2.54
N GLN A 42 -19.00 3.90 -2.63
CA GLN A 42 -18.99 2.68 -1.82
C GLN A 42 -17.84 1.75 -2.23
N SER A 43 -17.54 1.61 -3.53
CA SER A 43 -16.39 0.86 -4.03
C SER A 43 -15.02 1.49 -3.71
N ARG A 44 -15.00 2.75 -3.23
CA ARG A 44 -13.79 3.46 -2.80
C ARG A 44 -13.58 3.45 -1.29
N GLN A 45 -14.51 2.89 -0.52
CA GLN A 45 -14.32 2.78 0.93
C GLN A 45 -13.25 1.71 1.19
N LEU A 46 -12.15 2.13 1.80
CA LEU A 46 -11.08 1.21 2.19
C LEU A 46 -11.54 0.39 3.40
N LYS A 47 -11.09 -0.86 3.47
CA LYS A 47 -11.30 -1.69 4.66
C LYS A 47 -10.67 -1.02 5.88
N PRO A 48 -11.38 -0.92 7.01
CA PRO A 48 -10.82 -0.33 8.22
C PRO A 48 -9.71 -1.25 8.78
N ILE A 49 -8.66 -0.63 9.33
CA ILE A 49 -7.51 -1.34 9.90
C ILE A 49 -7.77 -1.53 11.40
N SER A 50 -8.08 -2.77 11.78
CA SER A 50 -8.55 -3.11 13.12
C SER A 50 -7.53 -2.85 14.24
N GLU A 51 -6.24 -2.88 13.93
CA GLU A 51 -5.13 -2.75 14.86
C GLU A 51 -4.83 -1.28 15.21
N ILE A 52 -5.27 -0.35 14.35
CA ILE A 52 -5.09 1.08 14.55
C ILE A 52 -6.21 1.64 15.43
N GLU A 53 -7.42 1.14 15.26
CA GLU A 53 -8.59 1.62 15.99
C GLU A 53 -8.71 0.97 17.37
N VAL A 54 -8.94 1.78 18.40
CA VAL A 54 -9.18 1.26 19.76
C VAL A 54 -10.62 0.70 19.82
N PRO A 55 -10.81 -0.57 20.19
CA PRO A 55 -12.15 -1.14 20.34
C PRO A 55 -13.00 -0.38 21.36
N SER A 56 -14.26 -0.06 21.01
CA SER A 56 -15.18 0.70 21.87
C SER A 56 -15.36 0.09 23.26
N LYS A 57 -15.36 -1.25 23.36
CA LYS A 57 -15.43 -1.99 24.63
C LYS A 57 -14.29 -1.62 25.60
N LEU A 58 -13.08 -1.36 25.09
CA LEU A 58 -11.94 -0.97 25.94
C LEU A 58 -12.10 0.45 26.48
N ILE A 59 -12.77 1.33 25.73
CA ILE A 59 -13.05 2.70 26.15
C ILE A 59 -14.10 2.69 27.26
N GLU A 60 -15.17 1.92 27.10
CA GLU A 60 -16.25 1.78 28.08
C GLU A 60 -15.76 1.16 29.39
N GLU A 61 -14.95 0.10 29.31
CA GLU A 61 -14.45 -0.62 30.48
C GLU A 61 -13.15 -0.05 31.05
N ARG A 62 -12.73 1.14 30.61
CA ARG A 62 -11.46 1.78 30.99
C ARG A 62 -11.27 1.80 32.51
N GLU A 63 -12.24 2.34 33.24
CA GLU A 63 -12.15 2.49 34.70
C GLU A 63 -12.02 1.16 35.43
N GLN A 64 -12.59 0.08 34.89
CA GLN A 64 -12.52 -1.27 35.49
C GLN A 64 -11.19 -1.96 35.17
N ARG A 65 -10.60 -1.70 34.00
CA ARG A 65 -9.36 -2.32 33.52
C ARG A 65 -8.09 -1.55 33.88
N LEU A 66 -8.20 -0.29 34.29
CA LEU A 66 -7.06 0.55 34.64
C LEU A 66 -6.35 0.01 35.89
N ARG A 67 -5.06 -0.30 35.74
CA ARG A 67 -4.18 -0.64 36.87
C ARG A 67 -3.71 0.65 37.54
N LYS A 68 -3.96 0.78 38.85
CA LYS A 68 -3.43 1.88 39.66
C LYS A 68 -1.95 1.62 39.95
N LEU A 69 -1.07 2.33 39.25
CA LEU A 69 0.38 2.21 39.42
C LEU A 69 0.88 3.17 40.51
N PRO A 70 1.92 2.79 41.29
CA PRO A 70 2.58 3.72 42.19
C PRO A 70 3.36 4.79 41.40
N SER A 71 3.57 5.95 42.03
CA SER A 71 4.48 6.96 41.49
C SER A 71 5.91 6.41 41.43
N ILE A 72 6.60 6.68 40.33
CA ILE A 72 7.99 6.24 40.12
C ILE A 72 8.90 7.04 41.06
N SER A 73 9.89 6.38 41.68
CA SER A 73 10.93 7.04 42.49
C SER A 73 11.80 7.94 41.60
N GLU A 74 12.33 9.03 42.16
CA GLU A 74 13.22 9.95 41.43
C GLU A 74 14.46 9.23 40.88
N GLU A 75 15.06 8.35 41.68
CA GLU A 75 16.21 7.52 41.27
C GLU A 75 15.90 6.63 40.05
N GLU A 76 14.71 6.03 40.01
CA GLU A 76 14.27 5.21 38.87
C GLU A 76 14.01 6.05 37.63
N ALA A 77 13.45 7.26 37.80
CA ALA A 77 13.18 8.18 36.71
C ALA A 77 14.51 8.64 36.07
N GLU A 78 15.50 9.00 36.88
CA GLU A 78 16.84 9.36 36.41
C GLU A 78 17.53 8.20 35.69
N SER A 79 17.46 6.99 36.24
CA SER A 79 18.02 5.78 35.62
C SER A 79 17.44 5.53 34.23
N ARG A 80 16.12 5.68 34.05
CA ARG A 80 15.47 5.57 32.74
C ARG A 80 15.94 6.63 31.75
N ILE A 81 16.13 7.87 32.21
CA ILE A 81 16.63 8.96 31.37
C ILE A 81 18.06 8.67 30.89
N LEU A 82 18.93 8.19 31.78
CA LEU A 82 20.29 7.80 31.43
C LEU A 82 20.29 6.65 30.42
N LEU A 83 19.50 5.61 30.65
CA LEU A 83 19.36 4.48 29.73
C LEU A 83 18.87 4.94 28.34
N GLN A 84 17.89 5.84 28.29
CA GLN A 84 17.39 6.38 27.03
C GLN A 84 18.47 7.18 26.29
N LYS A 85 19.27 7.98 27.00
CA LYS A 85 20.40 8.72 26.39
C LYS A 85 21.42 7.75 25.80
N ASP A 86 21.77 6.69 26.50
CA ASP A 86 22.74 5.72 26.02
C ASP A 86 22.20 4.88 24.85
N TRP A 87 20.92 4.51 24.89
CA TRP A 87 20.25 3.89 23.76
C TRP A 87 20.27 4.77 22.50
N ASN A 88 20.01 6.08 22.67
CA ASN A 88 20.05 7.02 21.56
C ASN A 88 21.45 7.13 20.95
N LYS A 89 22.51 7.19 21.78
CA LYS A 89 23.90 7.19 21.31
C LYS A 89 24.20 5.91 20.52
N TYR A 90 23.82 4.75 21.07
CA TYR A 90 24.04 3.45 20.44
C TYR A 90 23.32 3.32 19.10
N LYS A 91 22.05 3.74 19.01
CA LYS A 91 21.29 3.70 17.76
C LYS A 91 21.82 4.68 16.71
N THR A 92 22.29 5.84 17.14
CA THR A 92 22.96 6.78 16.23
C THR A 92 24.23 6.16 15.65
N GLN A 93 25.06 5.52 16.47
CA GLN A 93 26.26 4.84 16.00
C GLN A 93 25.96 3.71 15.02
N GLN A 94 24.96 2.86 15.30
CA GLN A 94 24.52 1.83 14.34
C GLN A 94 24.08 2.45 13.01
N HIS A 95 23.29 3.51 13.06
CA HIS A 95 22.79 4.16 11.87
C HIS A 95 23.93 4.72 11.00
N LEU A 96 24.91 5.38 11.62
CA LEU A 96 26.09 5.90 10.92
C LEU A 96 26.90 4.77 10.26
N ALA A 97 27.09 3.64 10.94
CA ALA A 97 27.79 2.48 10.38
C ALA A 97 27.04 1.88 9.18
N ILE A 98 25.71 1.81 9.25
CA ILE A 98 24.86 1.34 8.14
C ILE A 98 25.01 2.29 6.93
N ILE A 99 24.93 3.61 7.16
CA ILE A 99 25.10 4.60 6.08
C ILE A 99 26.47 4.44 5.42
N GLN A 100 27.55 4.38 6.20
CA GLN A 100 28.90 4.18 5.67
C GLN A 100 29.03 2.90 4.84
N THR A 101 28.37 1.82 5.27
CA THR A 101 28.37 0.55 4.53
C THR A 101 27.63 0.68 3.21
N ILE A 102 26.46 1.33 3.21
CA ILE A 102 25.68 1.59 1.99
C ILE A 102 26.49 2.46 1.02
N ASP A 103 27.09 3.54 1.50
CA ASP A 103 27.93 4.43 0.70
C ASP A 103 29.10 3.68 0.07
N SER A 104 29.76 2.81 0.85
CA SER A 104 30.84 1.95 0.34
C SER A 104 30.36 1.00 -0.74
N ILE A 105 29.19 0.37 -0.57
CA ILE A 105 28.59 -0.53 -1.55
C ILE A 105 28.29 0.24 -2.85
N LEU A 106 27.63 1.40 -2.74
CA LEU A 106 27.30 2.23 -3.89
C LEU A 106 28.54 2.71 -4.64
N HIS A 107 29.58 3.17 -3.93
CA HIS A 107 30.84 3.58 -4.55
C HIS A 107 31.54 2.43 -5.27
N SER A 108 31.53 1.23 -4.67
CA SER A 108 32.10 0.03 -5.31
C SER A 108 31.32 -0.39 -6.55
N GLN A 109 29.98 -0.32 -6.50
CA GLN A 109 29.12 -0.61 -7.64
C GLN A 109 29.36 0.38 -8.78
N GLN A 110 29.44 1.68 -8.47
CA GLN A 110 29.67 2.71 -9.49
C GLN A 110 31.04 2.54 -10.16
N ARG A 111 32.10 2.33 -9.37
CA ARG A 111 33.44 2.07 -9.92
C ARG A 111 33.44 0.86 -10.84
N ALA A 112 32.80 -0.25 -10.42
CA ALA A 112 32.71 -1.45 -11.23
C ALA A 112 31.99 -1.20 -12.56
N LEU A 113 30.94 -0.36 -12.57
CA LEU A 113 30.24 0.03 -13.79
C LEU A 113 31.09 0.94 -14.69
N ASP A 114 31.85 1.87 -14.12
CA ASP A 114 32.76 2.75 -14.88
C ASP A 114 33.90 1.94 -15.54
N GLU A 115 34.47 0.98 -14.82
CA GLU A 115 35.48 0.05 -15.35
C GLU A 115 34.87 -0.86 -16.44
N LEU A 116 33.69 -1.45 -16.19
CA LEU A 116 32.98 -2.28 -17.17
C LEU A 116 32.71 -1.51 -18.47
N ARG A 117 32.34 -0.23 -18.37
CA ARG A 117 32.10 0.63 -19.52
C ARG A 117 33.37 0.87 -20.33
N ALA A 118 34.51 1.08 -19.67
CA ALA A 118 35.79 1.27 -20.33
C ALA A 118 36.25 0.01 -21.09
N GLU A 119 35.89 -1.17 -20.60
CA GLU A 119 36.19 -2.46 -21.25
C GLU A 119 35.20 -2.82 -22.36
N SER A 120 33.89 -2.69 -22.11
CA SER A 120 32.82 -3.04 -23.05
C SER A 120 31.51 -2.28 -22.79
N GLU A 121 31.12 -1.44 -23.74
CA GLU A 121 29.85 -0.69 -23.68
C GLU A 121 28.62 -1.61 -23.82
N GLU A 122 28.73 -2.72 -24.56
CA GLU A 122 27.60 -3.66 -24.74
C GLU A 122 27.20 -4.33 -23.43
N LEU A 123 28.18 -4.77 -22.63
CA LEU A 123 27.93 -5.38 -21.32
C LEU A 123 27.38 -4.36 -20.31
N TYR A 124 27.87 -3.13 -20.35
CA TYR A 124 27.34 -2.04 -19.53
C TYR A 124 25.85 -1.78 -19.80
N GLN A 125 25.44 -1.75 -21.07
CA GLN A 125 24.03 -1.57 -21.44
C GLN A 125 23.13 -2.69 -20.95
N GLN A 126 23.64 -3.92 -20.90
CA GLN A 126 22.91 -5.07 -20.35
C GLN A 126 22.82 -4.99 -18.83
N ALA A 127 23.92 -4.64 -18.14
CA ALA A 127 23.98 -4.60 -16.68
C ALA A 127 23.08 -3.54 -16.04
N ILE A 128 22.75 -2.45 -16.77
CA ILE A 128 21.85 -1.39 -16.29
C ILE A 128 20.37 -1.76 -16.41
N GLN A 129 20.03 -2.75 -17.21
CA GLN A 129 18.63 -3.13 -17.38
C GLN A 129 18.04 -3.65 -16.06
N ILE A 130 16.78 -3.27 -15.83
CA ILE A 130 16.01 -3.79 -14.68
C ILE A 130 15.68 -5.24 -14.99
N ASP A 131 16.08 -6.14 -14.10
CA ASP A 131 15.68 -7.53 -14.16
C ASP A 131 14.28 -7.70 -13.53
N PHE A 132 13.31 -8.00 -14.38
CA PHE A 132 11.92 -8.17 -13.99
C PHE A 132 11.67 -9.47 -13.24
N ASP A 133 12.59 -10.44 -13.28
CA ASP A 133 12.45 -11.72 -12.59
C ASP A 133 12.56 -11.55 -11.06
N PHE A 134 13.12 -10.44 -10.58
CA PHE A 134 13.12 -10.08 -9.15
C PHE A 134 11.75 -9.63 -8.62
N ILE A 135 10.74 -9.47 -9.48
CA ILE A 135 9.40 -9.02 -9.08
C ILE A 135 8.38 -10.14 -9.42
N PRO A 136 7.75 -10.81 -8.43
CA PRO A 136 7.66 -10.47 -7.01
C PRO A 136 8.73 -11.13 -6.11
N TYR A 137 9.43 -10.32 -5.32
CA TYR A 137 10.37 -10.80 -4.30
C TYR A 137 9.65 -11.16 -2.99
N THR A 138 9.83 -12.39 -2.50
CA THR A 138 9.30 -12.85 -1.20
C THR A 138 10.42 -13.41 -0.33
N THR A 139 10.53 -12.91 0.91
CA THR A 139 11.45 -13.46 1.92
C THR A 139 10.80 -13.61 3.27
N LYS A 140 11.26 -14.61 4.03
CA LYS A 140 10.85 -14.85 5.41
C LYS A 140 11.93 -14.29 6.34
N GLY A 141 11.52 -13.57 7.38
CA GLY A 141 12.44 -13.04 8.38
C GLY A 141 13.11 -14.15 9.20
N PRO A 142 14.22 -13.84 9.90
CA PRO A 142 14.91 -14.80 10.74
C PRO A 142 14.01 -15.25 11.91
N LEU A 143 14.09 -16.54 12.26
CA LEU A 143 13.43 -17.12 13.42
C LEU A 143 14.33 -17.06 14.65
N LYS A 144 13.75 -17.07 15.85
CA LYS A 144 14.51 -17.13 17.12
C LYS A 144 15.30 -18.44 17.25
N THR A 145 14.74 -19.54 16.74
CA THR A 145 15.32 -20.88 16.78
C THR A 145 15.24 -21.51 15.39
N PRO A 146 16.24 -22.31 14.99
CA PRO A 146 16.19 -23.05 13.74
C PRO A 146 15.07 -24.13 13.76
N PRO A 147 14.65 -24.64 12.59
CA PRO A 147 13.71 -25.76 12.51
C PRO A 147 14.25 -27.01 13.20
N ILE A 148 13.35 -27.79 13.79
CA ILE A 148 13.67 -29.10 14.38
C ILE A 148 13.40 -30.17 13.32
N GLU A 149 14.41 -31.00 13.04
CA GLU A 149 14.30 -32.11 12.10
C GLU A 149 13.27 -33.15 12.58
N ASN A 150 12.41 -33.62 11.66
CA ASN A 150 11.37 -34.63 11.92
C ASN A 150 10.40 -34.27 13.05
N TYR A 151 10.09 -32.99 13.22
CA TYR A 151 9.04 -32.56 14.14
C TYR A 151 7.65 -32.83 13.54
N ASP A 152 6.93 -33.80 14.10
CA ASP A 152 5.53 -34.06 13.79
C ASP A 152 4.65 -33.01 14.46
N CYS A 153 4.15 -32.06 13.67
CA CYS A 153 3.20 -31.06 14.15
C CYS A 153 1.88 -31.74 14.55
N PRO A 154 1.31 -31.43 15.73
CA PRO A 154 -0.02 -31.91 16.09
C PRO A 154 -1.07 -31.42 15.08
N ASP A 155 -2.08 -32.25 14.84
CA ASP A 155 -3.17 -31.94 13.91
C ASP A 155 -4.11 -30.85 14.47
N GLY A 156 -4.70 -30.05 13.58
CA GLY A 156 -5.59 -28.96 13.93
C GLY A 156 -6.27 -28.31 12.72
N GLU A 157 -7.49 -27.80 12.94
CA GLU A 157 -8.28 -27.13 11.91
C GLU A 157 -8.05 -25.61 11.90
N TYR A 158 -7.77 -25.04 10.72
CA TYR A 158 -7.68 -23.60 10.53
C TYR A 158 -9.00 -23.04 10.00
N THR A 159 -9.74 -22.31 10.85
CA THR A 159 -10.96 -21.59 10.44
C THR A 159 -10.65 -20.11 10.19
N ASN A 160 -10.94 -19.62 8.99
CA ASN A 160 -10.78 -18.21 8.67
C ASN A 160 -11.92 -17.38 9.29
N ILE A 161 -11.61 -16.63 10.35
CA ILE A 161 -12.54 -15.73 11.06
C ILE A 161 -12.39 -14.25 10.66
N THR A 162 -11.74 -13.97 9.53
CA THR A 162 -11.55 -12.60 9.04
C THR A 162 -12.91 -11.94 8.78
N ARG A 163 -13.12 -10.75 9.36
CA ARG A 163 -14.34 -9.97 9.15
C ARG A 163 -14.44 -9.56 7.68
N LYS A 164 -15.56 -9.88 7.05
CA LYS A 164 -15.91 -9.40 5.71
C LYS A 164 -16.57 -8.03 5.81
N PHE A 165 -16.18 -7.11 4.95
CA PHE A 165 -16.77 -5.77 4.86
C PHE A 165 -17.63 -5.64 3.60
N ASP A 166 -18.67 -4.78 3.65
CA ASP A 166 -19.55 -4.55 2.51
C ASP A 166 -18.76 -3.96 1.33
N GLY A 167 -18.90 -4.55 0.14
CA GLY A 167 -18.16 -4.16 -1.07
C GLY A 167 -16.91 -5.00 -1.38
N GLU A 168 -16.69 -6.10 -0.65
CA GLU A 168 -15.73 -7.14 -1.01
C GLU A 168 -16.33 -8.10 -2.06
N GLU A 169 -15.99 -7.88 -3.33
CA GLU A 169 -16.00 -8.92 -4.39
C GLU A 169 -14.56 -9.35 -4.71
#